data_AF-A0A154R0G1-F1
#
_entry.id   AF-A0A154R0G1-F1
#
_cell.length_a   1.000
_cell.length_b   1.000
_cell.length_c   1.000
_cell.angle_alpha   90.00
_cell.angle_beta   90.00
_cell.angle_gamma   90.00
#
_symmetry.space_group_name_H-M   'P 1'
#
loop_
_entity.id
_entity.type
_entity.pdbx_description
1 polymer ?
#
loop_
_entity_poly.entity_id
_entity_poly.type
_entity_poly.pdbx_seq_one_letter_code
_entity_poly.pdbx_strand_id
1 'polypeptide(L)'
;MTTDIAYTHLTPWETFVFIHFYTVPLVCEAVPQIGCGCLAKPVLARLEVHPDIAEVWLHHRGDVIAIKWLRELRVDQQVGLLRAALGGDSQVALVAATTASALLATFPNPSYWYRRETVDQLSQEEAHTMAARLVQRLSQARVPLPDGAALQCDLACALLEVLVADEALPIEARLARLLGVARNTFQQHLGPNALPQLEAWLTPAALLPEAAG
;
A
#
# COMPACT_ATOMS: atom_id res chain seq x y z
N MET A 1 -22.77 33.02 11.74
CA MET A 1 -21.59 33.55 11.04
C MET A 1 -20.38 33.12 11.84
N THR A 2 -19.78 32.01 11.45
CA THR A 2 -18.62 31.40 12.10
C THR A 2 -17.35 31.95 11.46
N THR A 3 -16.46 32.46 12.31
CA THR A 3 -15.21 33.11 11.95
C THR A 3 -14.15 32.05 11.63
N ASP A 4 -13.73 31.96 10.37
CA ASP A 4 -12.54 31.22 9.97
C ASP A 4 -11.28 31.92 10.50
N ILE A 5 -10.44 31.17 11.20
CA ILE A 5 -9.13 31.64 11.65
C ILE A 5 -8.10 31.20 10.61
N ALA A 6 -7.76 32.12 9.70
CA ALA A 6 -6.57 32.00 8.86
C ALA A 6 -5.34 32.40 9.69
N TYR A 7 -4.39 31.48 9.86
CA TYR A 7 -3.08 31.80 10.41
C TYR A 7 -2.15 32.22 9.28
N THR A 8 -1.81 33.51 9.22
CA THR A 8 -0.79 34.07 8.31
C THR A 8 0.37 34.62 9.13
N HIS A 9 1.50 33.92 9.12
CA HIS A 9 2.81 34.54 9.25
C HIS A 9 3.34 34.79 7.85
N LEU A 10 3.85 36.01 7.59
CA LEU A 10 4.21 36.54 6.28
C LEU A 10 5.74 36.69 6.14
N THR A 11 6.32 36.11 5.08
CA THR A 11 7.59 36.53 4.47
C THR A 11 7.47 36.63 2.93
N PRO A 12 8.30 37.45 2.23
CA PRO A 12 8.00 37.94 0.86
C PRO A 12 8.17 36.94 -0.30
N TRP A 13 8.38 35.66 0.00
CA TRP A 13 8.61 34.58 -0.98
C TRP A 13 7.92 33.28 -0.56
N GLU A 14 6.95 33.34 0.36
CA GLU A 14 6.14 32.20 0.75
C GLU A 14 5.17 31.84 -0.37
N THR A 15 5.54 30.82 -1.16
CA THR A 15 4.56 29.99 -1.85
C THR A 15 3.53 29.56 -0.81
N PHE A 16 2.27 29.97 -0.99
CA PHE A 16 1.18 29.45 -0.16
C PHE A 16 1.11 27.94 -0.38
N VAL A 17 1.52 27.20 0.64
CA VAL A 17 1.49 25.74 0.64
C VAL A 17 0.14 25.31 1.19
N PHE A 18 -0.65 24.62 0.37
CA PHE A 18 -1.94 24.05 0.77
C PHE A 18 -1.81 22.54 0.91
N ILE A 19 -2.14 21.99 2.07
CA ILE A 19 -2.21 20.54 2.27
C ILE A 19 -3.67 20.12 2.26
N HIS A 20 -4.04 19.26 1.32
CA HIS A 20 -5.36 18.66 1.25
C HIS A 20 -5.27 17.14 1.34
N PHE A 21 -6.30 16.54 1.92
CA PHE A 21 -6.40 15.10 2.11
C PHE A 21 -7.54 14.55 1.27
N TYR A 22 -7.35 13.40 0.67
CA TYR A 22 -8.32 12.76 -0.22
C TYR A 22 -8.48 11.30 0.12
N THR A 23 -9.72 10.81 0.13
CA THR A 23 -10.00 9.38 0.26
C THR A 23 -9.60 8.66 -1.02
N VAL A 24 -8.93 7.52 -0.91
CA VAL A 24 -8.48 6.71 -2.05
C VAL A 24 -8.64 5.21 -1.79
N PRO A 25 -8.81 4.37 -2.83
CA PRO A 25 -8.98 2.92 -2.67
C PRO A 25 -7.63 2.18 -2.79
N LEU A 26 -6.64 2.51 -1.97
CA LEU A 26 -5.30 1.89 -2.02
C LEU A 26 -5.02 0.99 -0.81
N VAL A 27 -6.07 0.50 -0.15
CA VAL A 27 -5.96 -0.50 0.93
C VAL A 27 -5.48 -1.84 0.35
N CYS A 28 -4.62 -2.56 1.07
CA CYS A 28 -4.15 -3.88 0.66
C CYS A 28 -5.20 -4.96 0.91
N GLU A 29 -5.59 -5.70 -0.12
CA GLU A 29 -6.53 -6.82 0.04
C GLU A 29 -5.92 -7.97 0.85
N ALA A 30 -4.62 -8.25 0.68
CA ALA A 30 -3.92 -9.29 1.41
C ALA A 30 -3.73 -8.92 2.89
N VAL A 31 -3.66 -7.62 3.22
CA VAL A 31 -3.50 -7.09 4.58
C VAL A 31 -4.37 -5.83 4.74
N PRO A 32 -5.69 -5.97 5.00
CA PRO A 32 -6.65 -4.85 4.99
C PRO A 32 -6.42 -3.73 6.01
N GLN A 33 -5.41 -3.87 6.86
CA GLN A 33 -5.04 -2.93 7.91
C GLN A 33 -4.05 -1.87 7.40
N ILE A 34 -3.44 -2.10 6.23
CA ILE A 34 -2.39 -1.25 5.65
C ILE A 34 -2.69 -0.92 4.18
N GLY A 35 -2.00 0.08 3.65
CA GLY A 35 -2.01 0.41 2.23
C GLY A 35 -1.20 -0.59 1.41
N CYS A 36 -1.62 -0.79 0.15
CA CYS A 36 -0.93 -1.67 -0.79
C CYS A 36 0.22 -0.91 -1.46
N GLY A 37 1.46 -1.20 -1.04
CA GLY A 37 2.63 -0.51 -1.58
C GLY A 37 2.78 -0.67 -3.09
N CYS A 38 2.54 -1.87 -3.61
CA CYS A 38 2.65 -2.15 -5.05
C CYS A 38 1.59 -1.42 -5.92
N LEU A 39 0.41 -1.12 -5.37
CA LEU A 39 -0.61 -0.31 -6.06
C LEU A 39 -0.37 1.18 -5.87
N ALA A 40 0.07 1.59 -4.68
CA ALA A 40 0.25 3.00 -4.35
C ALA A 40 1.48 3.61 -5.03
N LYS A 41 2.59 2.90 -5.12
CA LYS A 41 3.84 3.43 -5.69
C LYS A 41 3.70 4.01 -7.10
N PRO A 42 3.07 3.33 -8.09
CA PRO A 42 2.86 3.92 -9.41
C PRO A 42 1.87 5.10 -9.39
N VAL A 43 0.97 5.19 -8.42
CA VAL A 43 0.09 6.36 -8.23
C VAL A 43 0.91 7.55 -7.72
N LEU A 44 1.70 7.35 -6.66
CA LEU A 44 2.58 8.38 -6.11
C LEU A 44 3.55 8.89 -7.18
N ALA A 45 4.18 8.00 -7.95
CA ALA A 45 5.08 8.37 -9.05
C ALA A 45 4.43 9.26 -10.12
N ARG A 46 3.16 8.98 -10.47
CA ARG A 46 2.40 9.80 -11.43
C ARG A 46 2.01 11.17 -10.87
N LEU A 47 1.75 11.25 -9.57
CA LEU A 47 1.38 12.50 -8.90
C LEU A 47 2.60 13.40 -8.67
N GLU A 48 3.75 12.84 -8.27
CA GLU A 48 4.98 13.58 -7.97
C GLU A 48 5.53 14.38 -9.16
N VAL A 49 5.26 13.95 -10.38
CA VAL A 49 5.72 14.64 -11.60
C VAL A 49 4.78 15.77 -12.05
N HIS A 50 3.64 15.94 -11.39
CA HIS A 50 2.67 16.98 -11.76
C HIS A 50 3.16 18.37 -11.33
N PRO A 51 3.14 19.39 -12.21
CA PRO A 51 3.75 20.70 -11.93
C PRO A 51 3.09 21.50 -10.80
N ASP A 52 1.88 21.11 -10.40
CA ASP A 52 1.14 21.77 -9.30
C ASP A 52 1.31 21.08 -7.93
N ILE A 53 2.00 19.93 -7.89
CA ILE A 53 2.18 19.13 -6.67
C ILE A 53 3.61 19.32 -6.16
N ALA A 54 3.74 19.76 -4.91
CA ALA A 54 5.03 19.86 -4.23
C ALA A 54 5.45 18.50 -3.65
N GLU A 55 4.51 17.84 -2.97
CA GLU A 55 4.71 16.55 -2.33
C GLU A 55 3.39 15.77 -2.29
N VAL A 56 3.51 14.44 -2.30
CA VAL A 56 2.39 13.52 -2.13
C VAL A 56 2.78 12.42 -1.16
N TRP A 57 1.83 12.05 -0.32
CA TRP A 57 2.03 11.08 0.75
C TRP A 57 0.82 10.16 0.85
N LEU A 58 1.07 8.87 1.04
CA LEU A 58 0.05 7.87 1.37
C LEU A 58 0.00 7.70 2.89
N HIS A 59 -1.20 7.71 3.47
CA HIS A 59 -1.39 7.31 4.87
C HIS A 59 -1.21 5.79 5.03
N HIS A 60 -0.71 5.33 6.18
CA HIS A 60 -0.39 3.92 6.49
C HIS A 60 -1.50 2.95 6.10
N ARG A 61 -2.77 3.33 6.34
CA ARG A 61 -3.96 2.52 6.04
C ARG A 61 -4.26 2.38 4.54
N GLY A 62 -3.68 3.22 3.68
CA GLY A 62 -3.95 3.25 2.24
C GLY A 62 -5.30 3.84 1.84
N ASP A 63 -6.05 4.39 2.78
CA ASP A 63 -7.37 4.99 2.56
C ASP A 63 -7.34 6.50 2.33
N VAL A 64 -6.19 7.14 2.55
CA VAL A 64 -6.00 8.58 2.42
C VAL A 64 -4.67 8.89 1.71
N ILE A 65 -4.72 9.84 0.77
CA ILE A 65 -3.55 10.54 0.25
C ILE A 65 -3.56 12.00 0.71
N ALA A 66 -2.42 12.49 1.17
CA ALA A 66 -2.17 13.92 1.40
C ALA A 66 -1.40 14.50 0.21
N ILE A 67 -1.83 15.67 -0.27
CA ILE A 67 -1.15 16.42 -1.31
C ILE A 67 -0.84 17.80 -0.81
N LYS A 68 0.45 18.14 -0.91
CA LYS A 68 0.96 19.48 -0.73
C LYS A 68 0.99 20.17 -2.09
N TRP A 69 0.15 21.17 -2.28
CA TRP A 69 0.00 21.89 -3.55
C TRP A 69 0.94 23.11 -3.62
N LEU A 70 1.48 23.39 -4.80
CA LEU A 70 2.30 24.58 -5.10
C LEU A 70 1.44 25.82 -5.40
N ARG A 71 0.18 25.61 -5.76
CA ARG A 71 -0.84 26.65 -5.95
C ARG A 71 -2.21 26.10 -5.63
N GLU A 72 -3.14 27.00 -5.34
CA GLU A 72 -4.53 26.60 -5.12
C GLU A 72 -5.19 26.21 -6.45
N LEU A 73 -5.75 25.00 -6.48
CA LEU A 73 -6.57 24.49 -7.57
C LEU A 73 -8.01 24.33 -7.07
N ARG A 74 -8.98 24.37 -7.98
CA ARG A 74 -10.36 24.04 -7.59
C ARG A 74 -10.47 22.57 -7.20
N VAL A 75 -11.34 22.25 -6.25
CA VAL A 75 -11.54 20.89 -5.73
C VAL A 75 -11.86 19.88 -6.85
N ASP A 76 -12.66 20.27 -7.85
CA ASP A 76 -12.98 19.41 -8.99
C ASP A 76 -11.75 19.08 -9.86
N GLN A 77 -10.83 20.03 -10.02
CA GLN A 77 -9.57 19.82 -10.73
C GLN A 77 -8.64 18.89 -9.95
N GLN A 78 -8.51 19.12 -8.64
CA GLN A 78 -7.72 18.27 -7.75
C GLN A 78 -8.21 16.82 -7.79
N VAL A 79 -9.52 16.62 -7.62
CA VAL A 79 -10.14 15.29 -7.64
C VAL A 79 -9.99 14.63 -9.01
N GLY A 80 -10.16 15.38 -10.11
CA GLY A 80 -9.97 14.87 -11.47
C GLY A 80 -8.55 14.36 -11.73
N LEU A 81 -7.54 15.11 -11.27
CA LEU A 81 -6.13 14.73 -11.34
C LEU A 81 -5.88 13.40 -10.60
N LEU A 82 -6.41 13.28 -9.38
CA LEU A 82 -6.22 12.07 -8.57
C LEU A 82 -6.91 10.86 -9.21
N ARG A 83 -8.13 11.02 -9.75
CA ARG A 83 -8.81 9.95 -10.49
C ARG A 83 -8.00 9.50 -11.69
N ALA A 84 -7.42 10.43 -12.46
CA ALA A 84 -6.55 10.09 -13.58
C ALA A 84 -5.32 9.29 -13.13
N ALA A 85 -4.73 9.65 -11.98
CA ALA A 85 -3.61 8.93 -11.39
C ALA A 85 -4.02 7.56 -10.79
N LEU A 86 -5.27 7.37 -10.37
CA LEU A 86 -5.75 6.09 -9.81
C LEU A 86 -6.37 5.16 -10.87
N GLY A 87 -6.66 5.66 -12.07
CA GLY A 87 -7.48 5.00 -13.09
C GLY A 87 -8.90 5.56 -13.02
N GLY A 88 -9.32 6.26 -14.08
CA GLY A 88 -10.36 7.31 -14.09
C GLY A 88 -11.69 7.05 -13.36
N ASP A 89 -12.08 5.80 -13.16
CA ASP A 89 -13.31 5.41 -12.46
C ASP A 89 -13.14 5.28 -10.92
N SER A 90 -11.94 5.56 -10.40
CA SER A 90 -11.63 5.43 -8.98
C SER A 90 -12.43 6.40 -8.10
N GLN A 91 -12.87 5.89 -6.95
CA GLN A 91 -13.58 6.70 -5.96
C GLN A 91 -12.60 7.61 -5.22
N VAL A 92 -12.71 8.91 -5.48
CA VAL A 92 -11.90 9.96 -4.85
C VAL A 92 -12.80 11.08 -4.38
N ALA A 93 -12.61 11.50 -3.13
CA ALA A 93 -13.30 12.61 -2.51
C ALA A 93 -12.34 13.39 -1.61
N LEU A 94 -12.57 14.71 -1.49
CA LEU A 94 -11.90 15.53 -0.50
C LEU A 94 -12.35 15.12 0.90
N VAL A 95 -11.39 14.95 1.81
CA VAL A 95 -11.67 14.63 3.21
C VAL A 95 -12.29 15.84 3.90
N ALA A 96 -13.34 15.62 4.70
CA ALA A 96 -14.01 16.69 5.45
C ALA A 96 -13.07 17.37 6.45
N ALA A 97 -13.27 18.68 6.69
CA ALA A 97 -12.38 19.52 7.49
C ALA A 97 -12.09 18.99 8.91
N THR A 98 -13.09 18.38 9.56
CA THR A 98 -12.95 17.78 10.90
C THR A 98 -11.97 16.62 10.88
N THR A 99 -12.10 15.70 9.91
CA THR A 99 -11.18 14.56 9.73
C THR A 99 -9.80 15.03 9.25
N ALA A 100 -9.75 16.03 8.36
CA ALA A 100 -8.50 16.61 7.87
C ALA A 100 -7.65 17.20 9.02
N SER A 101 -8.29 17.82 10.01
CA SER A 101 -7.60 18.36 11.20
C SER A 101 -6.91 17.25 12.02
N ALA A 102 -7.55 16.09 12.15
CA ALA A 102 -6.96 14.94 12.84
C ALA A 102 -5.80 14.31 12.05
N LEU A 103 -5.94 14.21 10.73
CA LEU A 103 -4.87 13.72 9.84
C LEU A 103 -3.64 14.63 9.90
N LEU A 104 -3.86 15.95 9.88
CA LEU A 104 -2.80 16.95 9.95
C LEU A 104 -1.95 16.82 11.22
N ALA A 105 -2.54 16.40 12.35
CA ALA A 105 -1.80 16.20 13.60
C ALA A 105 -0.72 15.12 13.53
N THR A 106 -0.84 14.18 12.59
CA THR A 106 0.16 13.11 12.37
C THR A 106 1.04 13.36 11.14
N PHE A 107 0.73 14.37 10.33
CA PHE A 107 1.43 14.61 9.07
C PHE A 107 2.71 15.46 9.28
N PRO A 108 3.86 15.16 8.64
CA PRO A 108 4.18 13.97 7.81
C PRO A 108 5.03 12.96 8.61
N ASN A 109 4.54 12.49 9.77
CA ASN A 109 5.28 11.52 10.60
C ASN A 109 5.53 10.22 9.78
N PRO A 110 6.78 9.76 9.64
CA PRO A 110 7.13 8.58 8.85
C PRO A 110 6.55 7.26 9.39
N SER A 111 6.01 7.24 10.61
CA SER A 111 5.25 6.09 11.14
C SER A 111 3.84 5.97 10.57
N TYR A 112 3.32 7.02 9.93
CA TYR A 112 1.95 7.07 9.41
C TYR A 112 1.87 7.50 7.94
N TRP A 113 2.92 8.12 7.40
CA TRP A 113 2.90 8.74 6.09
C TRP A 113 4.09 8.30 5.24
N TYR A 114 3.81 7.83 4.03
CA TYR A 114 4.77 7.22 3.14
C TYR A 114 4.82 7.97 1.81
N ARG A 115 6.04 8.29 1.35
CA ARG A 115 6.28 8.81 0.00
C ARG A 115 6.57 7.67 -0.95
N ARG A 116 6.72 7.97 -2.24
CA ARG A 116 7.11 6.97 -3.23
C ARG A 116 8.37 6.19 -2.81
N GLU A 117 9.35 6.86 -2.22
CA GLU A 117 10.62 6.26 -1.83
C GLU A 117 10.51 5.35 -0.61
N THR A 118 9.50 5.55 0.24
CA THR A 118 9.33 4.80 1.50
C THR A 118 8.13 3.86 1.50
N VAL A 119 7.23 3.94 0.50
CA VAL A 119 6.01 3.13 0.44
C VAL A 119 6.29 1.62 0.32
N ASP A 120 7.49 1.23 -0.10
CA ASP A 120 7.93 -0.17 -0.09
C ASP A 120 7.98 -0.79 1.31
N GLN A 121 8.03 0.03 2.37
CA GLN A 121 7.89 -0.44 3.76
C GLN A 121 6.52 -1.09 3.99
N LEU A 122 5.46 -0.59 3.34
CA LEU A 122 4.14 -1.24 3.38
C LEU A 122 4.16 -2.59 2.64
N SER A 123 4.87 -2.68 1.52
CA SER A 123 5.09 -3.96 0.82
C SER A 123 5.87 -4.95 1.68
N GLN A 124 6.79 -4.48 2.54
CA GLN A 124 7.49 -5.32 3.50
C GLN A 124 6.54 -5.85 4.58
N GLU A 125 5.69 -5.00 5.17
CA GLU A 125 4.66 -5.42 6.13
C GLU A 125 3.68 -6.43 5.50
N GLU A 126 3.29 -6.19 4.25
CA GLU A 126 2.45 -7.10 3.45
C GLU A 126 3.10 -8.48 3.29
N ALA A 127 4.36 -8.52 2.82
CA ALA A 127 5.10 -9.76 2.60
C ALA A 127 5.25 -10.60 3.87
N HIS A 128 5.57 -9.97 5.00
CA HIS A 128 5.72 -10.67 6.29
C HIS A 128 4.39 -11.26 6.77
N THR A 129 3.30 -10.50 6.63
CA THR A 129 1.95 -10.96 7.02
C THR A 129 1.49 -12.12 6.14
N MET A 130 1.72 -12.03 4.83
CA MET A 130 1.41 -13.12 3.89
C MET A 130 2.23 -14.37 4.21
N ALA A 131 3.54 -14.23 4.45
CA ALA A 131 4.42 -15.35 4.77
C ALA A 131 3.99 -16.05 6.07
N ALA A 132 3.74 -15.29 7.14
CA ALA A 132 3.26 -15.82 8.42
C ALA A 132 1.95 -16.60 8.24
N ARG A 133 1.01 -16.04 7.47
CA ARG A 133 -0.28 -16.69 7.17
C ARG A 133 -0.10 -18.01 6.43
N LEU A 134 0.74 -18.06 5.40
CA LEU A 134 0.95 -19.27 4.63
C LEU A 134 1.65 -20.37 5.44
N VAL A 135 2.63 -20.00 6.28
CA VAL A 135 3.29 -20.93 7.21
C VAL A 135 2.29 -21.44 8.26
N GLN A 136 1.41 -20.59 8.77
CA GLN A 136 0.34 -21.00 9.67
C GLN A 136 -0.60 -22.02 9.00
N ARG A 137 -1.00 -21.81 7.73
CA ARG A 137 -1.84 -22.75 6.98
C ARG A 137 -1.16 -24.12 6.81
N LEU A 138 0.15 -24.15 6.55
CA LEU A 138 0.94 -25.39 6.52
C LEU A 138 0.90 -26.12 7.86
N SER A 139 1.09 -25.39 8.95
CA SER A 139 1.02 -25.95 10.30
C SER A 139 -0.35 -26.52 10.61
N GLN A 140 -1.44 -25.85 10.19
CA GLN A 140 -2.82 -26.32 10.37
C GLN A 140 -3.11 -27.58 9.52
N ALA A 141 -2.54 -27.66 8.32
CA ALA A 141 -2.59 -28.84 7.46
C ALA A 141 -1.66 -29.99 7.95
N ARG A 142 -1.00 -29.81 9.10
CA ARG A 142 -0.07 -30.78 9.72
C ARG A 142 1.11 -31.14 8.84
N VAL A 143 1.53 -30.24 7.95
CA VAL A 143 2.79 -30.37 7.23
C VAL A 143 3.93 -30.20 8.22
N PRO A 144 4.90 -31.13 8.31
CA PRO A 144 6.06 -30.96 9.16
C PRO A 144 6.87 -29.72 8.75
N LEU A 145 7.20 -28.86 9.72
CA LEU A 145 7.97 -27.64 9.52
C LEU A 145 9.27 -27.71 10.35
N PRO A 146 10.33 -28.35 9.84
CA PRO A 146 11.59 -28.52 10.59
C PRO A 146 12.19 -27.19 11.07
N ASP A 147 12.11 -26.15 10.23
CA ASP A 147 12.50 -24.78 10.57
C ASP A 147 11.45 -23.78 10.04
N GLY A 148 10.32 -23.67 10.74
CA GLY A 148 9.22 -22.77 10.35
C GLY A 148 9.60 -21.29 10.36
N ALA A 149 10.55 -20.88 11.21
CA ALA A 149 11.00 -19.50 11.31
C ALA A 149 11.87 -19.10 10.10
N ALA A 150 12.83 -19.95 9.71
CA ALA A 150 13.61 -19.74 8.50
C ALA A 150 12.71 -19.73 7.26
N LEU A 151 11.77 -20.68 7.16
CA LEU A 151 10.80 -20.71 6.06
C LEU A 151 9.99 -19.41 5.97
N GLN A 152 9.48 -18.90 7.10
CA GLN A 152 8.72 -17.65 7.10
C GLN A 152 9.57 -16.46 6.63
N CYS A 153 10.82 -16.38 7.08
CA CYS A 153 11.75 -15.32 6.70
C CYS A 153 12.05 -15.36 5.19
N ASP A 154 12.44 -16.52 4.67
CA ASP A 154 12.76 -16.69 3.24
C ASP A 154 11.54 -16.44 2.35
N LEU A 155 10.36 -16.86 2.81
CA LEU A 155 9.11 -16.61 2.11
C LEU A 155 8.76 -15.11 2.09
N ALA A 156 8.93 -14.41 3.20
CA ALA A 156 8.72 -12.96 3.25
C ALA A 156 9.68 -12.22 2.31
N CYS A 157 10.95 -12.61 2.28
CA CYS A 157 11.94 -12.05 1.34
C CYS A 157 11.53 -12.28 -0.12
N ALA A 158 11.18 -13.51 -0.49
CA ALA A 158 10.79 -13.85 -1.86
C ALA A 158 9.49 -13.14 -2.31
N LEU A 159 8.50 -13.01 -1.41
CA LEU A 159 7.28 -12.26 -1.69
C LEU A 159 7.57 -10.75 -1.84
N LEU A 160 8.42 -10.19 -0.97
CA LEU A 160 8.79 -8.78 -1.02
C LEU A 160 9.43 -8.42 -2.36
N GLU A 161 10.37 -9.24 -2.87
CA GLU A 161 10.98 -9.04 -4.18
C GLU A 161 9.93 -8.88 -5.28
N VAL A 162 8.86 -9.69 -5.25
CA VAL A 162 7.76 -9.58 -6.22
C VAL A 162 6.91 -8.33 -5.98
N LEU A 163 6.67 -7.94 -4.73
CA LEU A 163 5.83 -6.77 -4.40
C LEU A 163 6.50 -5.44 -4.78
N VAL A 164 7.83 -5.34 -4.67
CA VAL A 164 8.58 -4.11 -5.04
C VAL A 164 9.14 -4.13 -6.47
N ALA A 165 9.10 -5.29 -7.14
CA ALA A 165 9.48 -5.39 -8.54
C ALA A 165 8.56 -4.57 -9.45
N ASP A 166 9.14 -4.12 -10.57
CA ASP A 166 8.50 -3.46 -11.72
C ASP A 166 7.12 -2.81 -11.42
N GLU A 167 7.12 -1.49 -11.24
CA GLU A 167 5.92 -0.68 -10.99
C GLU A 167 4.86 -0.82 -12.11
N ALA A 168 5.25 -1.27 -13.32
CA ALA A 168 4.35 -1.48 -14.45
C ALA A 168 3.80 -2.91 -14.56
N LEU A 169 4.21 -3.84 -13.67
CA LEU A 169 3.73 -5.22 -13.72
C LEU A 169 2.22 -5.28 -13.43
N PRO A 170 1.40 -5.84 -14.34
CA PRO A 170 -0.04 -6.01 -14.12
C PRO A 170 -0.33 -6.86 -12.88
N ILE A 171 -1.47 -6.59 -12.22
CA ILE A 171 -1.86 -7.22 -10.96
C ILE A 171 -1.93 -8.75 -11.11
N GLU A 172 -2.49 -9.26 -12.20
CA GLU A 172 -2.63 -10.69 -12.47
C GLU A 172 -1.26 -11.36 -12.65
N ALA A 173 -0.33 -10.69 -13.32
CA ALA A 173 1.03 -11.17 -13.50
C ALA A 173 1.81 -11.15 -12.17
N ARG A 174 1.59 -10.12 -11.33
CA ARG A 174 2.16 -10.03 -9.98
C ARG A 174 1.64 -11.17 -9.10
N LEU A 175 0.35 -11.42 -9.11
CA LEU A 175 -0.29 -12.53 -8.39
C LEU A 175 0.27 -13.88 -8.81
N ALA A 176 0.41 -14.14 -10.11
CA ALA A 176 1.02 -15.37 -10.62
C ALA A 176 2.47 -15.53 -10.14
N ARG A 177 3.26 -14.44 -10.12
CA ARG A 177 4.63 -14.45 -9.59
C ARG A 177 4.66 -14.71 -8.08
N LEU A 178 3.77 -14.10 -7.29
CA LEU A 178 3.68 -14.34 -5.84
C LEU A 178 3.43 -15.83 -5.53
N LEU A 179 2.51 -16.46 -6.26
CA LEU A 179 2.25 -17.90 -6.13
C LEU A 179 3.46 -18.74 -6.56
N GLY A 180 4.14 -18.34 -7.63
CA GLY A 180 5.35 -18.99 -8.12
C GLY A 180 6.48 -18.97 -7.10
N VAL A 181 6.80 -17.80 -6.55
CA VAL A 181 7.88 -17.67 -5.55
C VAL A 181 7.52 -18.41 -4.25
N ALA A 182 6.25 -18.34 -3.80
CA ALA A 182 5.80 -19.09 -2.63
C ALA A 182 5.98 -20.61 -2.82
N ARG A 183 5.58 -21.14 -3.99
CA ARG A 183 5.77 -22.56 -4.33
C ARG A 183 7.24 -22.96 -4.28
N ASN A 184 8.11 -22.16 -4.90
CA ASN A 184 9.54 -22.43 -4.97
C ASN A 184 10.17 -22.42 -3.57
N THR A 185 9.83 -21.45 -2.72
CA THR A 185 10.33 -21.38 -1.35
C THR A 185 9.86 -22.59 -0.53
N PHE A 186 8.58 -23.00 -0.65
CA PHE A 186 8.11 -24.21 0.02
C PHE A 186 8.81 -25.48 -0.46
N GLN A 187 9.04 -25.63 -1.76
CA GLN A 187 9.79 -26.76 -2.31
C GLN A 187 11.21 -26.85 -1.74
N GLN A 188 11.90 -25.70 -1.60
CA GLN A 188 13.26 -25.64 -1.07
C GLN A 188 13.33 -26.10 0.39
N HIS A 189 12.35 -25.71 1.21
CA HIS A 189 12.34 -26.01 2.65
C HIS A 189 11.72 -27.38 2.99
N LEU A 190 10.70 -27.81 2.25
CA LEU A 190 9.91 -29.01 2.56
C LEU A 190 10.26 -30.21 1.68
N GLY A 191 11.03 -29.99 0.61
CA GLY A 191 11.41 -31.00 -0.37
C GLY A 191 10.29 -31.37 -1.35
N PRO A 192 10.58 -32.22 -2.34
CA PRO A 192 9.69 -32.51 -3.46
C PRO A 192 8.41 -33.26 -3.05
N ASN A 193 8.42 -33.94 -1.91
CA ASN A 193 7.27 -34.73 -1.45
C ASN A 193 6.11 -33.87 -0.91
N ALA A 194 6.36 -32.60 -0.59
CA ALA A 194 5.33 -31.66 -0.13
C ALA A 194 4.52 -31.04 -1.28
N LEU A 195 4.99 -31.13 -2.53
CA LEU A 195 4.39 -30.47 -3.70
C LEU A 195 2.92 -30.78 -3.97
N PRO A 196 2.49 -32.06 -3.98
CA PRO A 196 1.10 -32.37 -4.29
C PRO A 196 0.13 -31.78 -3.27
N GLN A 197 0.56 -31.69 -2.00
CA GLN A 197 -0.23 -31.08 -0.94
C GLN A 197 -0.28 -29.55 -1.11
N LEU A 198 0.83 -28.92 -1.47
CA LEU A 198 0.92 -27.47 -1.73
C LEU A 198 0.04 -27.03 -2.90
N GLU A 199 0.09 -27.76 -4.01
CA GLU A 199 -0.66 -27.41 -5.24
C GLU A 199 -2.18 -27.43 -5.02
N ALA A 200 -2.66 -28.26 -4.10
CA ALA A 200 -4.09 -28.38 -3.81
C ALA A 200 -4.69 -27.11 -3.17
N TRP A 201 -3.91 -26.30 -2.45
CA TRP A 201 -4.43 -25.15 -1.70
C TRP A 201 -3.71 -23.82 -1.94
N LEU A 202 -2.49 -23.80 -2.52
CA LEU A 202 -1.75 -22.57 -2.84
C LEU A 202 -2.32 -21.88 -4.10
N THR A 203 -3.48 -21.29 -3.90
CA THR A 203 -4.26 -20.51 -4.88
C THR A 203 -4.19 -19.02 -4.55
N PRO A 204 -4.67 -18.10 -5.42
CA PRO A 204 -4.79 -16.69 -5.07
C PRO A 204 -5.48 -16.43 -3.73
N ALA A 205 -6.54 -17.19 -3.42
CA ALA A 205 -7.26 -17.07 -2.15
C ALA A 205 -6.41 -17.44 -0.92
N ALA A 206 -5.32 -18.17 -1.09
CA ALA A 206 -4.38 -18.46 -0.01
C ALA A 206 -3.58 -17.23 0.45
N LEU A 207 -3.42 -16.26 -0.45
CA LEU A 207 -2.71 -15.01 -0.16
C LEU A 207 -3.61 -14.00 0.56
N LEU A 208 -4.92 -14.19 0.53
CA LEU A 208 -5.91 -13.33 1.18
C LEU A 208 -6.19 -13.78 2.63
N PRO A 209 -6.65 -12.88 3.50
CA PRO A 209 -7.18 -13.27 4.80
C PRO A 209 -8.37 -14.23 4.63
N GLU A 210 -8.57 -15.13 5.59
CA GLU A 210 -9.80 -15.91 5.64
C GLU A 210 -10.97 -14.96 5.87
N ALA A 211 -12.08 -15.15 5.15
CA ALA A 211 -13.30 -14.42 5.44
C ALA A 211 -13.66 -14.66 6.91
N ALA A 212 -13.86 -13.60 7.69
CA ALA A 212 -14.41 -13.73 9.02
C ALA A 212 -15.78 -14.41 8.88
N GLY A 213 -15.85 -15.67 9.30
CA GLY A 213 -17.09 -16.44 9.37
C GLY A 213 -18.05 -15.88 10.41
#